data_AF-A0A3D1R8T3-F1
#
_entry.id   AF-A0A3D1R8T3-F1
#
_cell.length_a   1.000
_cell.length_b   1.000
_cell.length_c   1.000
_cell.angle_alpha   90.00
_cell.angle_beta   90.00
_cell.angle_gamma   90.00
#
_symmetry.space_group_name_H-M   'P 1'
#
loop_
_entity.id
_entity.type
_entity.pdbx_description
1 polymer ?
#
loop_
_entity_poly.entity_id
_entity_poly.type
_entity_poly.pdbx_seq_one_letter_code
_entity_poly.pdbx_strand_id
1 'polypeptide(L)'
;MLRVEVLTFDGCPHARAALEPVRDVAAQLAPGEPLEQVRIKTDEEARRAGFLGSPSVRIDGRDLEDLVGDGGALGSRRYSNGDGLPSRPLVEAGLLRALRPRHLLFLCVANSARSQLAKGLARALAPEGVRVSSAGSAPKSVRPEAVEVLREEGIDISSHRSKAVSEIDSASVDAVIPLRAEVASPLFPGKARRLHWALPDPAKEQGSPERRLEAFRRVRDRLRVRLERLFAEA
;
A
#
# COMPACT_ATOMS: atom_id res chain seq x y z
N MET A 1 -20.22 -3.29 -2.01
CA MET A 1 -20.03 -2.54 -0.77
C MET A 1 -18.89 -3.22 -0.03
N LEU A 2 -17.84 -2.48 0.31
CA LEU A 2 -16.65 -3.02 0.98
C LEU A 2 -16.93 -3.15 2.48
N ARG A 3 -16.77 -4.33 3.07
CA ARG A 3 -16.97 -4.52 4.52
C ARG A 3 -15.63 -4.45 5.24
N VAL A 4 -15.43 -3.41 6.06
CA VAL A 4 -14.21 -3.26 6.88
C VAL A 4 -14.56 -3.45 8.34
N GLU A 5 -14.02 -4.49 8.96
CA GLU A 5 -14.28 -4.83 10.36
C GLU A 5 -13.01 -4.74 11.19
N VAL A 6 -13.14 -4.24 12.42
CA VAL A 6 -12.11 -4.32 13.46
C VAL A 6 -12.69 -5.07 14.64
N LEU A 7 -12.28 -6.33 14.78
CA LEU A 7 -12.65 -7.18 15.90
C LEU A 7 -11.78 -6.81 17.10
N THR A 8 -12.43 -6.50 18.22
CA THR A 8 -11.79 -6.01 19.45
C THR A 8 -12.25 -6.77 20.67
N PHE A 9 -11.38 -6.87 21.67
CA PHE A 9 -11.68 -7.39 23.00
C PHE A 9 -11.29 -6.33 24.04
N ASP A 10 -12.15 -6.08 25.02
CA ASP A 10 -11.98 -4.97 25.97
C ASP A 10 -10.71 -5.09 26.84
N GLY A 11 -10.21 -6.31 27.09
CA GLY A 11 -8.96 -6.52 27.84
C GLY A 11 -7.68 -6.27 27.03
N CYS A 12 -7.77 -5.86 25.77
CA CYS A 12 -6.61 -5.58 24.93
C CYS A 12 -6.23 -4.09 24.94
N PRO A 13 -4.98 -3.72 25.27
CA PRO A 13 -4.56 -2.31 25.29
C PRO A 13 -4.56 -1.66 23.90
N HIS A 14 -4.52 -2.46 22.83
CA HIS A 14 -4.44 -2.00 21.45
C HIS A 14 -5.80 -1.88 20.75
N ALA A 15 -6.90 -2.34 21.39
CA ALA A 15 -8.23 -2.43 20.78
C ALA A 15 -8.71 -1.11 20.16
N ARG A 16 -8.61 0.00 20.90
CA ARG A 16 -9.03 1.33 20.42
C ARG A 16 -8.02 1.92 19.44
N ALA A 17 -6.73 1.65 19.64
CA ALA A 17 -5.64 2.23 18.87
C ALA A 17 -5.62 1.78 17.41
N ALA A 18 -6.21 0.62 17.08
CA ALA A 18 -6.33 0.16 15.70
C ALA A 18 -7.44 0.86 14.90
N LEU A 19 -8.47 1.43 15.55
CA LEU A 19 -9.67 1.90 14.86
C LEU A 19 -9.38 3.10 13.94
N GLU A 20 -8.62 4.08 14.43
CA GLU A 20 -8.35 5.31 13.68
C GLU A 20 -7.44 5.06 12.47
N PRO A 21 -6.30 4.34 12.59
CA PRO A 21 -5.45 4.08 11.42
C PRO A 21 -6.16 3.30 10.32
N VAL A 22 -7.05 2.37 10.68
CA VAL A 22 -7.84 1.60 9.71
C VAL A 22 -8.90 2.49 9.06
N ARG A 23 -9.60 3.31 9.86
CA ARG A 23 -10.59 4.28 9.36
C ARG A 23 -9.96 5.28 8.39
N ASP A 24 -8.78 5.77 8.71
CA ASP A 24 -8.05 6.75 7.91
C ASP A 24 -7.70 6.22 6.52
N VAL A 25 -7.26 4.96 6.43
CA VAL A 25 -6.96 4.34 5.14
C VAL A 25 -8.26 4.04 4.39
N ALA A 26 -9.28 3.51 5.07
CA ALA A 26 -10.59 3.23 4.47
C ALA A 26 -11.24 4.50 3.90
N ALA A 27 -11.15 5.64 4.59
CA ALA A 27 -11.67 6.92 4.12
C ALA A 27 -10.98 7.41 2.83
N GLN A 28 -9.71 7.07 2.60
CA GLN A 28 -8.99 7.44 1.37
C GLN A 28 -9.37 6.56 0.18
N LEU A 29 -9.46 5.24 0.41
CA LEU A 29 -9.66 4.25 -0.65
C LEU A 29 -11.12 3.91 -0.93
N ALA A 30 -11.98 4.04 0.07
CA ALA A 30 -13.39 3.69 0.01
C ALA A 30 -14.24 4.71 0.80
N PRO A 31 -14.18 6.01 0.46
CA PRO A 31 -14.98 7.05 1.11
C PRO A 31 -16.47 6.66 1.14
N GLY A 32 -17.06 6.78 2.33
CA GLY A 32 -18.47 6.45 2.58
C GLY A 32 -18.72 5.02 3.05
N GLU A 33 -17.74 4.11 2.94
CA GLU A 33 -17.89 2.76 3.48
C GLU A 33 -17.68 2.78 5.01
N PRO A 34 -18.62 2.22 5.80
CA PRO A 34 -18.51 2.23 7.26
C PRO A 34 -17.44 1.26 7.73
N LEU A 35 -16.67 1.69 8.74
CA LEU A 35 -15.85 0.79 9.54
C LEU A 35 -16.70 0.24 10.67
N GLU A 36 -16.87 -1.07 10.71
CA GLU A 36 -17.59 -1.78 11.76
C GLU A 36 -16.62 -2.20 12.87
N GLN A 37 -16.90 -1.80 14.10
CA GLN A 37 -16.21 -2.34 15.27
C GLN A 37 -17.01 -3.51 15.82
N VAL A 38 -16.45 -4.71 15.75
CA VAL A 38 -17.05 -5.92 16.30
C VAL A 38 -16.42 -6.19 17.67
N ARG A 39 -17.21 -6.19 18.74
CA ARG A 39 -16.72 -6.44 20.10
C ARG A 39 -16.93 -7.91 20.46
N ILE A 40 -15.83 -8.63 20.66
CA ILE A 40 -15.80 -10.03 21.08
C ILE A 40 -15.70 -10.05 22.61
N LYS A 41 -16.68 -10.66 23.27
CA LYS A 41 -16.86 -10.68 24.73
C LYS A 41 -16.62 -12.05 25.34
N THR A 42 -16.74 -13.12 24.56
CA THR A 42 -16.63 -14.50 25.06
C THR A 42 -15.75 -15.37 24.15
N ASP A 43 -15.21 -16.45 24.69
CA ASP A 43 -14.48 -17.45 23.89
C ASP A 43 -15.37 -18.18 22.88
N GLU A 44 -16.68 -18.23 23.11
CA GLU A 44 -17.63 -18.78 22.11
C GLU A 44 -17.80 -17.83 20.93
N GLU A 45 -17.94 -16.53 21.18
CA GLU A 45 -17.95 -15.51 20.13
C GLU A 45 -16.61 -15.49 19.37
N ALA A 46 -15.49 -15.60 20.08
CA ALA A 46 -14.16 -15.71 19.48
C ALA A 46 -14.05 -16.92 18.55
N ARG A 47 -14.53 -18.10 19.00
CA ARG A 47 -14.59 -19.32 18.19
C ARG A 47 -15.44 -19.17 16.93
N ARG A 48 -16.68 -18.71 17.10
CA ARG A 48 -17.60 -18.50 15.96
C ARG A 48 -17.07 -17.49 14.95
N ALA A 49 -16.39 -16.46 15.44
CA ALA A 49 -15.80 -15.44 14.57
C ALA A 49 -14.47 -15.86 13.95
N GLY A 50 -13.82 -16.95 14.37
CA GLY A 50 -12.44 -17.27 13.97
C GLY A 50 -11.44 -16.19 14.42
N PHE A 51 -11.65 -15.63 15.62
CA PHE A 51 -10.93 -14.48 16.13
C PHE A 51 -9.44 -14.80 16.36
N LEU A 52 -8.55 -13.99 15.78
CA LEU A 52 -7.09 -14.13 15.91
C LEU A 52 -6.51 -13.34 17.10
N GLY A 53 -7.39 -12.80 17.95
CA GLY A 53 -7.05 -11.86 19.02
C GLY A 53 -7.28 -10.40 18.64
N SER A 54 -7.31 -9.53 19.64
CA SER A 54 -7.57 -8.11 19.47
C SER A 54 -6.29 -7.33 19.19
N PRO A 55 -6.30 -6.33 18.30
CA PRO A 55 -7.32 -6.11 17.27
C PRO A 55 -7.06 -7.04 16.08
N SER A 56 -8.12 -7.63 15.52
CA SER A 56 -8.07 -8.29 14.21
C SER A 56 -8.82 -7.45 13.20
N VAL A 57 -8.18 -7.12 12.09
CA VAL A 57 -8.79 -6.32 11.03
C VAL A 57 -9.16 -7.23 9.87
N ARG A 58 -10.39 -7.12 9.40
CA ARG A 58 -10.90 -7.89 8.26
C ARG A 58 -11.48 -7.00 7.19
N ILE A 59 -11.31 -7.45 5.95
CA ILE A 59 -11.85 -6.79 4.77
C ILE A 59 -12.58 -7.85 3.96
N ASP A 60 -13.88 -7.65 3.76
CA ASP A 60 -14.81 -8.64 3.18
C ASP A 60 -14.70 -10.02 3.86
N GLY A 61 -14.57 -10.01 5.19
CA GLY A 61 -14.44 -11.20 6.03
C GLY A 61 -13.05 -11.85 6.04
N ARG A 62 -12.09 -11.39 5.24
CA ARG A 62 -10.72 -11.91 5.19
C ARG A 62 -9.79 -11.13 6.11
N ASP A 63 -8.90 -11.84 6.81
CA ASP A 63 -7.87 -11.22 7.63
C ASP A 63 -6.82 -10.48 6.77
N LEU A 64 -6.23 -9.40 7.29
CA LEU A 64 -5.19 -8.65 6.58
C LEU A 64 -3.95 -9.49 6.21
N GLU A 65 -3.59 -10.46 7.04
CA GLU A 65 -2.45 -11.38 6.85
C GLU A 65 -2.90 -12.74 6.32
N ASP A 66 -4.16 -12.85 5.85
CA ASP A 66 -4.77 -14.06 5.32
C ASP A 66 -4.66 -15.28 6.27
N LEU A 67 -4.57 -15.01 7.58
CA LEU A 67 -4.57 -16.02 8.62
C LEU A 67 -6.00 -16.48 8.92
N VAL A 68 -6.14 -17.80 9.16
CA VAL A 68 -7.37 -18.39 9.66
C VAL A 68 -7.18 -18.69 11.14
N GLY A 69 -7.98 -18.04 11.98
CA GLY A 69 -7.99 -18.36 13.41
C GLY A 69 -8.65 -19.71 13.64
N ASP A 70 -8.08 -20.52 14.52
CA ASP A 70 -8.77 -21.66 15.14
C ASP A 70 -9.91 -21.20 16.08
N GLY A 71 -10.07 -19.89 16.23
CA GLY A 71 -11.06 -19.28 17.08
C GLY A 71 -10.65 -19.27 18.55
N GLY A 72 -9.35 -19.29 18.84
CA GLY A 72 -8.77 -19.35 20.18
C GLY A 72 -9.31 -18.35 21.22
N ALA A 73 -8.80 -18.50 22.45
CA ALA A 73 -9.24 -17.73 23.61
C ALA A 73 -9.11 -16.21 23.43
N LEU A 74 -9.91 -15.46 24.20
CA LEU A 74 -9.80 -14.00 24.26
C LEU A 74 -8.35 -13.57 24.59
N GLY A 75 -7.76 -12.79 23.68
CA GLY A 75 -6.38 -12.38 23.81
C GLY A 75 -6.02 -11.20 22.92
N SER A 76 -4.81 -10.70 23.07
CA SER A 76 -4.24 -9.69 22.19
C SER A 76 -3.48 -10.36 21.05
N ARG A 77 -3.71 -9.90 19.83
CA ARG A 77 -2.99 -10.36 18.64
C ARG A 77 -1.60 -9.74 18.59
N ARG A 78 -0.63 -10.48 18.02
CA ARG A 78 0.59 -9.91 17.43
C ARG A 78 0.56 -10.12 15.92
N TYR A 79 0.81 -9.05 15.18
CA TYR A 79 0.96 -9.08 13.73
C TYR A 79 2.38 -9.54 13.36
N SER A 80 2.63 -9.85 12.08
CA SER A 80 3.94 -10.33 11.59
C SER A 80 5.11 -9.36 11.85
N ASN A 81 4.85 -8.08 12.05
CA ASN A 81 5.85 -7.08 12.48
C ASN A 81 6.19 -7.15 13.99
N GLY A 82 5.57 -8.07 14.74
CA GLY A 82 5.74 -8.23 16.18
C GLY A 82 4.88 -7.28 17.04
N ASP A 83 4.24 -6.29 16.40
CA ASP A 83 3.41 -5.28 17.09
C ASP A 83 2.00 -5.80 17.37
N GLY A 84 1.35 -5.22 18.37
CA GLY A 84 -0.07 -5.44 18.66
C GLY A 84 -1.03 -4.69 17.72
N LEU A 85 -0.51 -4.01 16.69
CA LEU A 85 -1.27 -3.22 15.74
C LEU A 85 -0.86 -3.57 14.30
N PRO A 86 -1.81 -3.58 13.35
CA PRO A 86 -1.46 -3.75 11.94
C PRO A 86 -0.67 -2.52 11.48
N SER A 87 0.43 -2.76 10.77
CA SER A 87 1.14 -1.67 10.11
C SER A 87 0.25 -1.02 9.04
N ARG A 88 0.36 0.31 8.86
CA ARG A 88 -0.39 1.03 7.82
C ARG A 88 -0.26 0.40 6.40
N PRO A 89 0.93 -0.01 5.92
CA PRO A 89 1.05 -0.67 4.63
C PRO A 89 0.26 -1.98 4.50
N LEU A 90 0.06 -2.70 5.61
CA LEU A 90 -0.71 -3.94 5.62
C LEU A 90 -2.21 -3.65 5.42
N VAL A 91 -2.75 -2.64 6.12
CA VAL A 91 -4.14 -2.18 5.94
C VAL A 91 -4.37 -1.67 4.51
N GLU A 92 -3.45 -0.84 4.02
CA GLU A 92 -3.47 -0.30 2.66
C GLU A 92 -3.50 -1.39 1.59
N ALA A 93 -2.65 -2.41 1.75
CA ALA A 93 -2.61 -3.56 0.85
C ALA A 93 -3.93 -4.34 0.89
N GLY A 94 -4.45 -4.67 2.07
CA GLY A 94 -5.71 -5.41 2.20
C GLY A 94 -6.89 -4.70 1.54
N LEU A 95 -7.01 -3.37 1.72
CA LEU A 95 -8.08 -2.58 1.11
C LEU A 95 -7.94 -2.51 -0.41
N LEU A 96 -6.73 -2.30 -0.92
CA LEU A 96 -6.49 -2.31 -2.36
C LEU A 96 -6.74 -3.71 -2.98
N ARG A 97 -6.35 -4.80 -2.30
CA ARG A 97 -6.64 -6.18 -2.76
C ARG A 97 -8.14 -6.41 -2.89
N ALA A 98 -8.93 -6.00 -1.89
CA ALA A 98 -10.38 -6.14 -1.92
C ALA A 98 -11.04 -5.30 -3.02
N LEU A 99 -10.50 -4.11 -3.30
CA LEU A 99 -10.97 -3.23 -4.39
C LEU A 99 -10.58 -3.71 -5.79
N ARG A 100 -9.61 -4.62 -5.91
CA ARG A 100 -9.14 -5.24 -7.17
C ARG A 100 -8.90 -4.24 -8.32
N PRO A 101 -8.12 -3.16 -8.12
CA PRO A 101 -7.85 -2.20 -9.19
C PRO A 101 -7.16 -2.91 -10.37
N ARG A 102 -7.68 -2.70 -11.58
CA ARG A 102 -7.15 -3.26 -12.82
C ARG A 102 -6.12 -2.32 -13.45
N HIS A 103 -6.11 -1.06 -13.06
CA HIS A 103 -5.08 -0.11 -13.47
C HIS A 103 -4.58 0.76 -12.30
N LEU A 104 -3.30 0.59 -11.97
CA LEU A 104 -2.57 1.39 -10.98
C LEU A 104 -1.74 2.48 -11.64
N LEU A 105 -1.81 3.71 -11.13
CA LEU A 105 -0.98 4.83 -11.55
C LEU A 105 -0.11 5.35 -10.40
N PHE A 106 1.21 5.21 -10.53
CA PHE A 106 2.18 5.81 -9.61
C PHE A 106 2.54 7.24 -10.02
N LEU A 107 2.30 8.21 -9.14
CA LEU A 107 2.56 9.62 -9.43
C LEU A 107 3.70 10.19 -8.59
N CYS A 108 4.59 10.94 -9.24
CA CYS A 108 5.49 11.87 -8.58
C CYS A 108 5.64 13.13 -9.44
N VAL A 109 6.49 14.09 -9.06
CA VAL A 109 6.63 15.34 -9.84
C VAL A 109 7.32 15.07 -11.17
N ALA A 110 8.52 14.50 -11.11
CA ALA A 110 9.42 14.43 -12.26
C ALA A 110 9.31 13.14 -13.08
N ASN A 111 8.53 12.16 -12.61
CA ASN A 111 8.47 10.81 -13.14
C ASN A 111 9.86 10.19 -13.46
N SER A 112 10.83 10.50 -12.60
CA SER A 112 12.25 10.20 -12.83
C SER A 112 12.81 9.10 -11.92
N ALA A 113 12.37 9.04 -10.65
CA ALA A 113 12.89 8.12 -9.64
C ALA A 113 11.76 7.27 -9.01
N ARG A 114 11.11 7.77 -7.95
CA ARG A 114 10.11 7.03 -7.15
C ARG A 114 9.04 6.31 -7.97
N SER A 115 8.37 7.00 -8.90
CA SER A 115 7.30 6.39 -9.69
C SER A 115 7.83 5.45 -10.79
N GLN A 116 9.09 5.60 -11.21
CA GLN A 116 9.75 4.62 -12.09
C GLN A 116 10.13 3.36 -11.33
N LEU A 117 10.69 3.49 -10.12
CA LEU A 117 10.95 2.38 -9.20
C LEU A 117 9.66 1.60 -8.93
N ALA A 118 8.60 2.31 -8.54
CA ALA A 118 7.30 1.72 -8.23
C ALA A 118 6.69 1.01 -9.44
N LYS A 119 6.71 1.63 -10.64
CA LYS A 119 6.22 0.98 -11.87
C LYS A 119 7.02 -0.27 -12.22
N GLY A 120 8.36 -0.22 -12.12
CA GLY A 120 9.21 -1.37 -12.41
C GLY A 120 8.90 -2.56 -11.50
N LEU A 121 8.94 -2.34 -10.19
CA LEU A 121 8.61 -3.36 -9.19
C LEU A 121 7.17 -3.87 -9.34
N ALA A 122 6.20 -2.97 -9.48
CA ALA A 122 4.81 -3.36 -9.56
C ALA A 122 4.51 -4.15 -10.84
N ARG A 123 5.14 -3.83 -11.98
CA ARG A 123 4.99 -4.64 -13.21
C ARG A 123 5.58 -6.04 -13.06
N ALA A 124 6.63 -6.21 -12.26
CA ALA A 124 7.25 -7.50 -12.02
C ALA A 124 6.44 -8.38 -11.04
N LEU A 125 5.67 -7.76 -10.13
CA LEU A 125 4.92 -8.45 -9.08
C LEU A 125 3.42 -8.57 -9.36
N ALA A 126 2.85 -7.73 -10.22
CA ALA A 126 1.41 -7.68 -10.40
C ALA A 126 0.86 -8.93 -11.11
N PRO A 127 -0.31 -9.44 -10.70
CA PRO A 127 -1.00 -10.53 -11.40
C PRO A 127 -1.34 -10.17 -12.85
N GLU A 128 -1.59 -11.20 -13.65
CA GLU A 128 -1.99 -11.04 -15.05
C GLU A 128 -3.24 -10.14 -15.20
N GLY A 129 -3.18 -9.25 -16.18
CA GLY A 129 -4.27 -8.32 -16.49
C GLY A 129 -4.32 -7.06 -15.62
N VAL A 130 -3.44 -6.90 -14.63
CA VAL A 130 -3.26 -5.62 -13.93
C VAL A 130 -2.32 -4.71 -14.73
N ARG A 131 -2.84 -3.59 -15.19
CA ARG A 131 -2.07 -2.54 -15.86
C ARG A 131 -1.38 -1.66 -14.82
N VAL A 132 -0.12 -1.31 -15.09
CA VAL A 132 0.67 -0.41 -14.22
C VAL A 132 1.27 0.72 -15.03
N SER A 133 0.97 1.95 -14.62
CA SER A 133 1.48 3.18 -15.22
C SER A 133 2.23 4.03 -14.20
N SER A 134 3.07 4.94 -14.71
CA SER A 134 3.66 6.01 -13.93
C SER A 134 3.63 7.31 -14.74
N ALA A 135 3.45 8.43 -14.08
CA ALA A 135 3.52 9.74 -14.71
C ALA A 135 3.96 10.82 -13.71
N GLY A 136 4.15 12.05 -14.22
CA GLY A 136 4.44 13.20 -13.38
C GLY A 136 3.92 14.53 -13.89
N SER A 137 3.81 15.49 -13.00
CA SER A 137 3.33 16.85 -13.32
C SER A 137 4.35 17.71 -14.05
N ALA A 138 5.64 17.44 -13.85
CA ALA A 138 6.74 18.14 -14.50
C ALA A 138 7.85 17.14 -14.88
N PRO A 139 7.62 16.27 -15.89
CA PRO A 139 8.51 15.17 -16.23
C PRO A 139 9.94 15.61 -16.54
N LYS A 140 10.92 14.84 -16.08
CA LYS A 140 12.35 14.96 -16.39
C LYS A 140 12.90 13.63 -16.89
N SER A 141 14.18 13.51 -17.21
CA SER A 141 14.79 12.22 -17.54
C SER A 141 14.68 11.20 -16.41
N VAL A 142 14.55 9.91 -16.77
CA VAL A 142 14.64 8.80 -15.82
C VAL A 142 16.03 8.80 -15.18
N ARG A 143 16.09 8.65 -13.86
CA ARG A 143 17.35 8.64 -13.12
C ARG A 143 18.11 7.34 -13.43
N PRO A 144 19.40 7.41 -13.83
CA PRO A 144 20.21 6.22 -14.02
C PRO A 144 20.26 5.34 -12.77
N GLU A 145 20.29 5.95 -11.58
CA GLU A 145 20.29 5.22 -10.31
C GLU A 145 19.03 4.38 -10.11
N ALA A 146 17.88 4.83 -10.64
CA ALA A 146 16.64 4.04 -10.59
C ALA A 146 16.71 2.80 -11.50
N VAL A 147 17.38 2.92 -12.64
CA VAL A 147 17.64 1.80 -13.54
C VAL A 147 18.60 0.81 -12.89
N GLU A 148 19.67 1.31 -12.29
CA GLU A 148 20.72 0.53 -11.64
C GLU A 148 20.17 -0.31 -10.47
N VAL A 149 19.47 0.30 -9.51
CA VAL A 149 18.96 -0.45 -8.35
C VAL A 149 17.86 -1.45 -8.69
N LEU A 150 17.13 -1.26 -9.79
CA LEU A 150 16.16 -2.27 -10.25
C LEU A 150 16.84 -3.41 -11.00
N ARG A 151 17.94 -3.16 -11.71
CA ARG A 151 18.74 -4.22 -12.33
C ARG A 151 19.40 -5.14 -11.31
N GLU A 152 19.76 -4.63 -10.13
CA GLU A 152 20.18 -5.47 -8.99
C GLU A 152 19.14 -6.55 -8.63
N GLU A 153 17.88 -6.32 -8.97
CA GLU A 153 16.74 -7.19 -8.72
C GLU A 153 16.25 -7.92 -9.98
N GLY A 154 17.03 -7.88 -11.06
CA GLY A 154 16.66 -8.48 -12.36
C GLY A 154 15.59 -7.71 -13.14
N ILE A 155 15.25 -6.48 -12.76
CA ILE A 155 14.21 -5.67 -13.41
C ILE A 155 14.87 -4.58 -14.26
N ASP A 156 14.83 -4.70 -15.59
CA ASP A 156 15.34 -3.66 -16.48
C ASP A 156 14.27 -2.61 -16.84
N ILE A 157 14.50 -1.37 -16.44
CA ILE A 157 13.65 -0.22 -16.79
C ILE A 157 14.35 0.76 -17.74
N SER A 158 15.44 0.35 -18.40
CA SER A 158 16.22 1.24 -19.29
C SER A 158 15.43 1.82 -20.47
N SER A 159 14.42 1.09 -20.95
CA SER A 159 13.50 1.52 -22.00
C SER A 159 12.35 2.39 -21.49
N HIS A 160 12.23 2.59 -20.16
CA HIS A 160 11.20 3.47 -19.63
C HIS A 160 11.44 4.92 -20.04
N ARG A 161 10.36 5.59 -20.41
CA ARG A 161 10.31 7.03 -20.61
C ARG A 161 9.56 7.69 -19.45
N SER A 162 10.02 8.87 -19.07
CA SER A 162 9.29 9.77 -18.19
C SER A 162 8.24 10.56 -18.97
N LYS A 163 7.00 10.57 -18.45
CA LYS A 163 5.82 11.08 -19.17
C LYS A 163 4.95 11.99 -18.32
N ALA A 164 4.23 12.89 -18.99
CA ALA A 164 3.32 13.81 -18.33
C ALA A 164 2.05 13.11 -17.86
N VAL A 165 1.48 13.62 -16.77
CA VAL A 165 0.19 13.15 -16.25
C VAL A 165 -0.94 13.28 -17.27
N SER A 166 -0.87 14.29 -18.14
CA SER A 166 -1.82 14.50 -19.24
C SER A 166 -1.75 13.43 -20.34
N GLU A 167 -0.68 12.63 -20.39
CA GLU A 167 -0.57 11.48 -21.31
C GLU A 167 -1.35 10.25 -20.81
N ILE A 168 -1.90 10.29 -19.59
CA ILE A 168 -2.67 9.19 -19.01
C ILE A 168 -4.15 9.46 -19.16
N ASP A 169 -4.87 8.54 -19.79
CA ASP A 169 -6.33 8.54 -19.79
C ASP A 169 -6.84 8.30 -18.36
N SER A 170 -7.43 9.34 -17.77
CA SER A 170 -7.95 9.32 -16.41
C SER A 170 -9.16 8.43 -16.20
N ALA A 171 -9.93 8.15 -17.26
CA ALA A 171 -11.05 7.23 -17.18
C ALA A 171 -10.58 5.77 -17.04
N SER A 172 -9.36 5.47 -17.49
CA SER A 172 -8.80 4.12 -17.45
C SER A 172 -8.16 3.72 -16.12
N VAL A 173 -7.97 4.66 -15.18
CA VAL A 173 -7.21 4.44 -13.94
C VAL A 173 -8.16 4.19 -12.78
N ASP A 174 -7.98 3.06 -12.09
CA ASP A 174 -8.81 2.69 -10.95
C ASP A 174 -8.24 3.25 -9.64
N ALA A 175 -6.91 3.23 -9.50
CA ALA A 175 -6.23 3.75 -8.32
C ALA A 175 -4.97 4.55 -8.66
N VAL A 176 -4.84 5.70 -8.02
CA VAL A 176 -3.70 6.61 -8.10
C VAL A 176 -2.95 6.55 -6.78
N ILE A 177 -1.64 6.35 -6.88
CA ILE A 177 -0.73 6.22 -5.75
C ILE A 177 0.35 7.31 -5.85
N PRO A 178 0.13 8.51 -5.29
CA PRO A 178 1.16 9.53 -5.24
C PRO A 178 2.24 9.16 -4.22
N LEU A 179 3.49 9.41 -4.59
CA LEU A 179 4.68 8.94 -3.87
C LEU A 179 5.46 10.06 -3.15
N ARG A 180 4.84 11.22 -2.90
CA ARG A 180 5.50 12.36 -2.24
C ARG A 180 5.35 12.26 -0.74
N ALA A 181 6.20 12.94 0.03
CA ALA A 181 5.94 13.16 1.46
C ALA A 181 5.19 14.48 1.70
N GLU A 182 5.23 15.41 0.73
CA GLU A 182 4.68 16.77 0.83
C GLU A 182 3.19 16.81 0.41
N VAL A 183 2.43 17.75 1.01
CA VAL A 183 0.95 17.82 0.97
C VAL A 183 0.37 18.07 -0.42
N ALA A 184 1.06 18.83 -1.26
CA ALA A 184 0.61 19.00 -2.63
C ALA A 184 0.87 17.70 -3.39
N SER A 185 -0.15 17.02 -3.90
CA SER A 185 -0.02 15.88 -4.82
C SER A 185 -0.31 16.36 -6.25
N PRO A 186 0.34 15.83 -7.30
CA PRO A 186 -0.03 16.15 -8.66
C PRO A 186 -1.54 15.93 -8.86
N LEU A 187 -2.24 16.94 -9.40
CA LEU A 187 -3.66 16.80 -9.68
C LEU A 187 -3.83 15.77 -10.80
N PHE A 188 -4.56 14.69 -10.51
CA PHE A 188 -5.03 13.72 -11.49
C PHE A 188 -6.56 13.84 -11.59
N PRO A 189 -7.12 14.27 -12.73
CA PRO A 189 -8.57 14.36 -12.85
C PRO A 189 -9.20 12.97 -12.73
N GLY A 190 -10.48 12.90 -12.35
CA GLY A 190 -11.27 11.66 -12.38
C GLY A 190 -11.65 11.08 -11.02
N LYS A 191 -12.32 9.92 -11.07
CA LYS A 191 -12.92 9.22 -9.91
C LYS A 191 -12.01 8.13 -9.31
N ALA A 192 -10.78 8.01 -9.81
CA ALA A 192 -9.81 7.03 -9.33
C ALA A 192 -9.64 7.15 -7.82
N ARG A 193 -9.60 6.01 -7.12
CA ARG A 193 -9.29 5.96 -5.69
C ARG A 193 -7.88 6.49 -5.48
N ARG A 194 -7.62 7.12 -4.33
CA ARG A 194 -6.32 7.73 -4.05
C ARG A 194 -5.75 7.20 -2.76
N LEU A 195 -4.50 6.76 -2.81
CA LEU A 195 -3.77 6.34 -1.63
C LEU A 195 -2.37 6.95 -1.64
N HIS A 196 -2.04 7.66 -0.58
CA HIS A 196 -0.75 8.33 -0.49
C HIS A 196 0.34 7.43 0.12
N TRP A 197 1.43 7.23 -0.60
CA TRP A 197 2.62 6.57 -0.07
C TRP A 197 3.74 7.59 0.14
N ALA A 198 3.87 8.04 1.38
CA ALA A 198 4.92 8.97 1.77
C ALA A 198 6.30 8.33 1.65
N LEU A 199 7.05 8.72 0.61
CA LEU A 199 8.42 8.27 0.35
C LEU A 199 9.39 9.46 0.24
N PRO A 200 10.59 9.35 0.86
CA PRO A 200 11.63 10.35 0.68
C PRO A 200 12.04 10.42 -0.79
N ASP A 201 12.46 11.59 -1.25
CA ASP A 201 13.01 11.72 -2.60
C ASP A 201 14.47 11.29 -2.61
N PRO A 202 14.83 10.13 -3.20
CA PRO A 202 16.21 9.65 -3.17
C PRO A 202 17.14 10.56 -4.00
N ALA A 203 16.61 11.34 -4.93
CA ALA A 203 17.38 12.30 -5.72
C ALA A 203 17.82 13.55 -4.94
N LYS A 204 17.32 13.75 -3.70
CA LYS A 204 17.78 14.81 -2.80
C LYS A 204 18.99 14.39 -1.96
N GLU A 205 19.36 13.10 -1.94
CA GLU A 205 20.55 12.63 -1.23
C GLU A 205 21.81 13.23 -1.85
N GLN A 206 22.68 13.77 -1.01
CA GLN A 206 23.96 14.37 -1.38
C GLN A 206 25.13 13.48 -0.92
N GLY A 207 26.30 13.69 -1.51
CA GLY A 207 27.50 12.93 -1.19
C GLY A 207 27.92 11.98 -2.30
N SER A 208 28.64 10.91 -1.93
CA SER A 208 29.24 9.98 -2.90
C SER A 208 28.20 9.26 -3.78
N PRO A 209 28.60 8.77 -4.97
CA PRO A 209 27.72 7.95 -5.81
C PRO A 209 27.05 6.81 -5.07
N GLU A 210 27.79 6.11 -4.21
CA GLU A 210 27.31 4.97 -3.42
C GLU A 210 26.25 5.41 -2.41
N ARG A 211 26.44 6.56 -1.75
CA ARG A 211 25.44 7.11 -0.82
C ARG A 211 24.14 7.46 -1.53
N ARG A 212 24.22 8.03 -2.73
CA ARG A 212 23.05 8.32 -3.56
C ARG A 212 22.36 7.03 -3.96
N LEU A 213 23.09 6.05 -4.49
CA LEU A 213 22.55 4.77 -4.89
C LEU A 213 21.86 4.04 -3.72
N GLU A 214 22.45 4.10 -2.53
CA GLU A 214 21.88 3.54 -1.30
C GLU A 214 20.55 4.20 -0.92
N ALA A 215 20.39 5.52 -1.15
CA ALA A 215 19.10 6.18 -0.98
C ALA A 215 18.03 5.63 -1.95
N PHE A 216 18.41 5.30 -3.19
CA PHE A 216 17.53 4.64 -4.16
C PHE A 216 17.17 3.22 -3.71
N ARG A 217 18.12 2.42 -3.20
CA ARG A 217 17.85 1.08 -2.64
C ARG A 217 16.86 1.14 -1.48
N ARG A 218 17.06 2.04 -0.51
CA ARG A 218 16.12 2.24 0.60
C ARG A 218 14.69 2.53 0.13
N VAL A 219 14.52 3.30 -0.94
CA VAL A 219 13.20 3.60 -1.51
C VAL A 219 12.64 2.40 -2.28
N ARG A 220 13.47 1.70 -3.07
CA ARG A 220 13.12 0.45 -3.76
C ARG A 220 12.60 -0.59 -2.76
N ASP A 221 13.31 -0.81 -1.67
CA ASP A 221 12.97 -1.87 -0.70
C ASP A 221 11.68 -1.52 0.05
N ARG A 222 11.47 -0.24 0.41
CA ARG A 222 10.19 0.23 0.96
C ARG A 222 9.01 0.03 0.00
N LEU A 223 9.24 0.26 -1.30
CA LEU A 223 8.23 0.02 -2.33
C LEU A 223 7.96 -1.48 -2.51
N ARG A 224 9.01 -2.31 -2.52
CA ARG A 224 8.90 -3.76 -2.62
C ARG A 224 8.00 -4.33 -1.52
N VAL A 225 8.28 -4.02 -0.25
CA VAL A 225 7.46 -4.51 0.88
C VAL A 225 5.98 -4.14 0.73
N ARG A 226 5.69 -2.92 0.24
CA ARG A 226 4.31 -2.48 -0.01
C ARG A 226 3.66 -3.25 -1.16
N LEU A 227 4.40 -3.47 -2.24
CA LEU A 227 3.90 -4.13 -3.45
C LEU A 227 3.75 -5.64 -3.29
N GLU A 228 4.67 -6.30 -2.58
CA GLU A 228 4.55 -7.71 -2.22
C GLU A 228 3.32 -7.95 -1.36
N ARG A 229 3.03 -7.07 -0.39
CA ARG A 229 1.77 -7.16 0.37
C ARG A 229 0.55 -6.90 -0.51
N LEU A 230 0.63 -5.95 -1.43
CA LEU A 230 -0.47 -5.63 -2.34
C LEU A 230 -0.79 -6.78 -3.31
N PHE A 231 0.24 -7.49 -3.79
CA PHE A 231 0.10 -8.54 -4.79
C PHE A 231 0.29 -9.95 -4.22
N ALA A 232 0.35 -10.10 -2.90
CA ALA A 232 0.36 -11.39 -2.25
C ALA A 232 -0.81 -12.23 -2.79
N GLU A 233 -0.50 -13.42 -3.30
CA GLU A 233 -1.50 -14.37 -3.74
C GLU A 233 -2.39 -14.78 -2.57
N ALA A 234 -3.66 -15.04 -2.86
CA ALA A 234 -4.63 -15.58 -1.92
C ALA A 234 -4.88 -17.06 -2.21
#